data_AF-A0AAU4ARY2-F1
#
_entry.id   AF-A0AAU4ARY2-F1
#
_cell.length_a   1.000
_cell.length_b   1.000
_cell.length_c   1.000
_cell.angle_alpha   90.00
_cell.angle_beta   90.00
_cell.angle_gamma   90.00
#
_symmetry.space_group_name_H-M   'P 1'
#
loop_
_entity.id
_entity.type
_entity.pdbx_description
1 polymer ?
#
loop_
_entity_poly.entity_id
_entity_poly.type
_entity_poly.pdbx_seq_one_letter_code
_entity_poly.pdbx_strand_id
1 'polypeptide(L)'
;MRTPEGLDEWRWRWMLLRRPRTERFFLLYRAAQPAGFRNIRVYGRDAISDARLVWKVCHECRRGVISKISLSPEVQRQGLGTLLIDRALLDGPGYRWTTSSQSPHGREFFRAMSARTGAAFTAGARTCEHMLESRPGRHKPVLDRRLHAYAAALA
;
A
#
# COMPACT_ATOMS: atom_id res chain seq x y z
N MET A 1 1.91 23.93 -9.80
CA MET A 1 2.16 23.30 -8.48
C MET A 1 2.45 21.82 -8.71
N ARG A 2 3.35 21.15 -7.97
CA ARG A 2 3.48 19.68 -8.10
C ARG A 2 2.23 19.00 -7.55
N THR A 3 1.79 17.92 -8.19
CA THR A 3 0.61 17.16 -7.75
C THR A 3 0.93 15.66 -7.67
N PRO A 4 0.28 14.93 -6.76
CA PRO A 4 0.40 13.48 -6.73
C PRO A 4 -0.02 12.84 -8.06
N GLU A 5 0.66 11.75 -8.45
CA GLU A 5 0.40 11.07 -9.72
C GLU A 5 -1.08 10.69 -9.87
N GLY A 6 -1.72 11.10 -10.97
CA GLY A 6 -3.13 10.81 -11.25
C GLY A 6 -4.14 11.66 -10.46
N LEU A 7 -3.69 12.62 -9.66
CA LEU A 7 -4.54 13.60 -8.98
C LEU A 7 -4.42 14.97 -9.66
N ASP A 8 -5.56 15.63 -9.89
CA ASP A 8 -5.58 16.99 -10.45
C ASP A 8 -5.16 18.05 -9.40
N GLU A 9 -4.66 19.20 -9.87
CA GLU A 9 -4.15 20.26 -9.01
C GLU A 9 -5.22 20.82 -8.06
N TRP A 10 -6.42 21.05 -8.58
CA TRP A 10 -7.51 21.61 -7.80
C TRP A 10 -7.85 20.71 -6.60
N ARG A 11 -7.99 19.41 -6.85
CA ARG A 11 -8.28 18.42 -5.81
C ARG A 11 -7.15 18.29 -4.80
N TRP A 12 -5.89 18.37 -5.23
CA TRP A 12 -4.76 18.39 -4.31
C TRP A 12 -4.77 19.63 -3.40
N ARG A 13 -4.93 20.82 -3.99
CA ARG A 13 -5.06 22.08 -3.23
C ARG A 13 -6.21 22.04 -2.23
N TRP A 14 -7.35 21.52 -2.66
CA TRP A 14 -8.52 21.38 -1.81
C TRP A 14 -8.27 20.41 -0.64
N MET A 15 -7.56 19.31 -0.88
CA MET A 15 -7.17 18.38 0.18
C MET A 15 -6.22 19.01 1.20
N LEU A 16 -5.22 19.77 0.75
CA LEU A 16 -4.30 20.51 1.63
C LEU A 16 -5.04 21.54 2.48
N LEU A 17 -6.00 22.26 1.89
CA LEU A 17 -6.80 23.29 2.57
C LEU A 17 -7.76 22.68 3.59
N ARG A 18 -8.40 21.55 3.26
CA ARG A 18 -9.31 20.83 4.19
C ARG A 18 -8.58 20.14 5.34
N ARG A 19 -7.26 19.95 5.23
CA ARG A 19 -6.45 19.17 6.18
C ARG A 19 -5.14 19.89 6.51
N PRO A 20 -5.20 21.04 7.22
CA PRO A 20 -4.02 21.88 7.44
C PRO A 20 -2.95 21.18 8.30
N ARG A 21 -3.34 20.29 9.21
CA ARG A 21 -2.43 19.56 10.13
C ARG A 21 -2.05 18.16 9.64
N THR A 22 -2.51 17.76 8.46
CA THR A 22 -2.14 16.46 7.90
C THR A 22 -0.81 16.58 7.18
N GLU A 23 0.19 15.87 7.69
CA GLU A 23 1.52 15.78 7.10
C GLU A 23 1.59 14.74 5.98
N ARG A 24 0.82 13.65 6.10
CA ARG A 24 0.88 12.51 5.18
C ARG A 24 -0.47 12.17 4.57
N PHE A 25 -0.47 12.05 3.25
CA PHE A 25 -1.65 11.73 2.45
C PHE A 25 -1.52 10.35 1.83
N PHE A 26 -2.26 9.39 2.36
CA PHE A 26 -2.39 8.03 1.84
C PHE A 26 -3.37 8.01 0.63
N LEU A 27 -2.83 7.89 -0.57
CA LEU A 27 -3.60 7.81 -1.82
C LEU A 27 -3.67 6.38 -2.33
N LEU A 28 -4.89 5.82 -2.35
CA LEU A 28 -5.21 4.49 -2.83
C LEU A 28 -5.64 4.51 -4.30
N TYR A 29 -4.91 3.77 -5.12
CA TYR A 29 -5.26 3.40 -6.49
C TYR A 29 -5.88 2.00 -6.43
N ARG A 30 -7.19 1.93 -6.68
CA ARG A 30 -7.96 0.68 -6.63
C ARG A 30 -7.60 -0.22 -7.81
N ALA A 31 -7.79 -1.53 -7.62
CA ALA A 31 -7.67 -2.49 -8.70
C ALA A 31 -8.77 -2.25 -9.75
N ALA A 32 -8.40 -2.31 -11.02
CA ALA A 32 -9.33 -2.20 -12.14
C ALA A 32 -10.13 -3.47 -12.42
N GLN A 33 -9.60 -4.60 -11.96
CA GLN A 33 -10.12 -5.93 -12.21
C GLN A 33 -10.01 -6.75 -10.93
N PRO A 34 -10.85 -7.78 -10.75
CA PRO A 34 -10.62 -8.80 -9.72
C PRO A 34 -9.19 -9.33 -9.77
N ALA A 35 -8.62 -9.67 -8.61
CA ALA A 35 -7.22 -10.08 -8.48
C ALA A 35 -6.16 -9.09 -9.01
N GLY A 36 -6.56 -7.88 -9.40
CA GLY A 36 -5.67 -6.86 -9.97
C GLY A 36 -4.82 -6.11 -8.96
N PHE A 37 -3.93 -5.28 -9.51
CA PHE A 37 -3.02 -4.45 -8.73
C PHE A 37 -3.75 -3.36 -7.96
N ARG A 38 -3.56 -3.37 -6.64
CA ARG A 38 -3.83 -2.25 -5.75
C ARG A 38 -2.51 -1.57 -5.45
N ASN A 39 -2.54 -0.25 -5.37
CA ASN A 39 -1.37 0.54 -5.08
C ASN A 39 -1.77 1.62 -4.08
N ILE A 40 -0.99 1.79 -3.03
CA ILE A 40 -1.11 2.92 -2.13
C ILE A 40 0.21 3.66 -2.11
N ARG A 41 0.11 4.98 -2.25
CA ARG A 41 1.26 5.87 -2.15
C ARG A 41 1.02 6.85 -1.01
N VAL A 42 2.09 7.16 -0.30
CA VAL A 42 2.09 8.12 0.80
C VAL A 42 2.81 9.35 0.30
N TYR A 43 2.12 10.48 0.32
CA TYR A 43 2.65 11.76 -0.12
C TYR A 43 2.79 12.71 1.06
N GLY A 44 3.90 13.44 1.10
CA GLY A 44 4.03 14.65 1.90
C GLY A 44 3.23 15.81 1.31
N ARG A 45 3.26 16.96 1.99
CA ARG A 45 2.62 18.20 1.49
C ARG A 45 3.26 18.74 0.20
N ASP A 46 4.50 18.36 -0.06
CA ASP A 46 5.28 18.71 -1.27
C ASP A 46 4.88 17.92 -2.53
N ALA A 47 3.92 17.00 -2.40
CA ALA A 47 3.46 16.08 -3.43
C ALA A 47 4.52 15.08 -3.94
N ILE A 48 5.58 14.86 -3.17
CA ILE A 48 6.57 13.80 -3.42
C ILE A 48 6.12 12.53 -2.67
N SER A 49 6.28 11.36 -3.30
CA SER A 49 5.87 10.09 -2.72
C SER A 49 6.96 9.55 -1.79
N ASP A 50 6.75 9.64 -0.48
CA ASP A 50 7.66 9.12 0.55
C ASP A 50 7.61 7.58 0.64
N ALA A 51 6.46 6.98 0.34
CA ALA A 51 6.31 5.52 0.40
C ALA A 51 5.32 4.99 -0.62
N ARG A 52 5.48 3.72 -0.96
CA ARG A 52 4.61 3.00 -1.89
C ARG A 52 4.48 1.53 -1.47
N LEU A 53 3.25 1.02 -1.51
CA LEU A 53 2.95 -0.40 -1.41
C LEU A 53 2.07 -0.81 -2.59
N VAL A 54 2.41 -1.94 -3.23
CA VAL A 54 1.66 -2.56 -4.32
C VAL A 54 1.34 -4.00 -3.92
N TRP A 55 0.07 -4.39 -4.01
CA TRP A 55 -0.39 -5.73 -3.68
C TRP A 55 -1.54 -6.19 -4.57
N LYS A 56 -1.84 -7.48 -4.54
CA LYS A 56 -3.00 -8.09 -5.21
C LYS A 56 -3.72 -9.00 -4.24
N VAL A 57 -5.04 -9.12 -4.39
CA VAL A 57 -5.88 -10.03 -3.59
C VAL A 57 -6.83 -10.77 -4.53
N CYS A 58 -6.75 -12.10 -4.53
CA CYS A 58 -7.69 -12.96 -5.23
C CYS A 58 -8.63 -13.56 -4.18
N HIS A 59 -9.89 -13.12 -4.20
CA HIS A 59 -10.90 -13.59 -3.27
C HIS A 59 -11.32 -15.03 -3.54
N GLU A 60 -11.35 -15.44 -4.81
CA GLU A 60 -11.66 -16.82 -5.22
C GLU A 60 -10.66 -17.83 -4.65
N CYS A 61 -9.36 -17.56 -4.79
CA CYS A 61 -8.32 -18.45 -4.27
C CYS A 61 -7.97 -18.17 -2.80
N ARG A 62 -8.56 -17.15 -2.16
CA ARG A 62 -8.21 -16.65 -0.82
C ARG A 62 -6.71 -16.40 -0.64
N ARG A 63 -6.09 -15.74 -1.62
CA ARG A 63 -4.65 -15.43 -1.65
C ARG A 63 -4.40 -13.93 -1.73
N GLY A 64 -3.33 -13.50 -1.09
CA GLY A 64 -2.79 -12.15 -1.20
C GLY A 64 -1.31 -12.19 -1.56
N VAL A 65 -0.84 -11.23 -2.36
CA VAL A 65 0.59 -11.08 -2.66
C VAL A 65 1.00 -9.63 -2.48
N ILE A 66 2.07 -9.41 -1.72
CA ILE A 66 2.76 -8.12 -1.65
C ILE A 66 3.78 -8.10 -2.79
N SER A 67 3.53 -7.26 -3.81
CA SER A 67 4.35 -7.20 -5.02
C SER A 67 5.50 -6.20 -4.92
N LYS A 68 5.32 -5.12 -4.17
CA LYS A 68 6.37 -4.11 -3.93
C LYS A 68 6.06 -3.32 -2.67
N ILE A 69 7.07 -3.11 -1.83
CA ILE A 69 7.07 -2.08 -0.80
C ILE A 69 8.36 -1.28 -0.91
N SER A 70 8.26 0.04 -0.85
CA SER A 70 9.42 0.94 -0.91
C SER A 70 9.14 2.22 -0.12
N LEU A 71 10.08 2.61 0.72
CA LEU A 71 10.04 3.82 1.55
C LEU A 71 11.31 4.63 1.25
N SER A 72 11.18 5.94 1.15
CA SER A 72 12.32 6.86 1.09
C SER A 72 13.12 6.78 2.40
N PRO A 73 14.45 6.99 2.37
CA PRO A 73 15.29 6.88 3.56
C PRO A 73 14.78 7.70 4.76
N GLU A 74 14.21 8.88 4.50
CA GLU A 74 13.77 9.86 5.49
C GLU A 74 12.59 9.35 6.32
N VAL A 75 11.76 8.46 5.76
CA VAL A 75 10.57 7.91 6.45
C VAL A 75 10.73 6.45 6.89
N GLN A 76 11.90 5.85 6.68
CA GLN A 76 12.19 4.51 7.18
C GLN A 76 12.21 4.49 8.71
N ARG A 77 11.89 3.32 9.28
CA ARG A 77 11.84 3.06 10.74
C ARG A 77 10.83 3.91 11.54
N GLN A 78 9.94 4.64 10.88
CA GLN A 78 8.85 5.40 11.52
C GLN A 78 7.52 4.62 11.56
N GLY A 79 7.55 3.28 11.48
CA GLY A 79 6.36 2.43 11.48
C GLY A 79 5.52 2.45 10.18
N LEU A 80 5.87 3.28 9.20
CA LEU A 80 5.08 3.45 7.97
C LEU A 80 4.95 2.15 7.15
N GLY A 81 6.02 1.36 7.06
CA GLY A 81 5.99 0.07 6.35
C GLY A 81 5.00 -0.91 7.00
N THR A 82 5.02 -0.98 8.33
CA THR A 82 4.10 -1.81 9.13
C THR A 82 2.65 -1.40 8.89
N LEU A 83 2.38 -0.09 8.97
CA LEU A 83 1.06 0.48 8.76
C LEU A 83 0.51 0.16 7.35
N LEU A 84 1.36 0.25 6.33
CA LEU A 84 0.99 -0.09 4.95
C LEU A 84 0.65 -1.57 4.80
N ILE A 85 1.44 -2.48 5.39
CA ILE A 85 1.14 -3.91 5.32
C ILE A 85 -0.16 -4.24 6.08
N ASP A 86 -0.36 -3.70 7.29
CA ASP A 86 -1.63 -3.90 8.02
C ASP A 86 -2.83 -3.50 7.18
N ARG A 87 -2.74 -2.34 6.51
CA ARG A 87 -3.80 -1.90 5.61
C ARG A 87 -4.08 -2.90 4.49
N ALA A 88 -3.05 -3.49 3.88
CA ALA A 88 -3.24 -4.48 2.82
C ALA A 88 -3.87 -5.77 3.36
N LEU A 89 -3.49 -6.22 4.56
CA LEU A 89 -4.05 -7.41 5.18
C LEU A 89 -5.55 -7.29 5.46
N LEU A 90 -6.08 -6.09 5.72
CA LEU A 90 -7.51 -5.85 5.86
C LEU A 90 -8.32 -6.20 4.61
N ASP A 91 -7.69 -6.28 3.44
CA ASP A 91 -8.37 -6.68 2.21
C ASP A 91 -8.53 -8.21 2.08
N GLY A 92 -7.87 -9.00 2.93
CA GLY A 92 -7.98 -10.46 2.94
C GLY A 92 -7.66 -11.06 4.31
N PRO A 93 -8.53 -10.88 5.32
CA PRO A 93 -8.35 -11.51 6.63
C PRO A 93 -8.32 -13.04 6.50
N GLY A 94 -7.33 -13.68 7.11
CA GLY A 94 -7.15 -15.14 7.06
C GLY A 94 -6.78 -15.68 5.67
N TYR A 95 -6.33 -14.85 4.74
CA TYR A 95 -5.85 -15.31 3.43
C TYR A 95 -4.41 -15.78 3.52
N ARG A 96 -4.00 -16.62 2.56
CA ARG A 96 -2.58 -16.98 2.42
C ARG A 96 -1.84 -15.83 1.74
N TRP A 97 -0.97 -15.16 2.50
CA TRP A 97 -0.17 -14.03 2.03
C TRP A 97 1.26 -14.43 1.69
N THR A 98 1.71 -14.00 0.51
CA THR A 98 3.08 -14.21 0.02
C THR A 98 3.68 -12.87 -0.41
N THR A 99 4.96 -12.89 -0.79
CA THR A 99 5.59 -11.74 -1.43
C THR A 99 6.22 -12.14 -2.76
N SER A 100 6.45 -11.16 -3.63
CA SER A 100 7.44 -11.28 -4.71
C SER A 100 8.86 -11.45 -4.13
N SER A 101 9.89 -11.38 -4.99
CA SER A 101 11.28 -11.40 -4.53
C SER A 101 11.54 -10.29 -3.49
N GLN A 102 12.32 -10.63 -2.47
CA GLN A 102 12.65 -9.74 -1.36
C GLN A 102 14.13 -9.34 -1.43
N SER A 103 14.42 -8.06 -1.21
CA SER A 103 15.78 -7.60 -0.92
C SER A 103 16.24 -8.14 0.45
N PRO A 104 17.54 -8.10 0.77
CA PRO A 104 18.03 -8.51 2.10
C PRO A 104 17.31 -7.78 3.24
N HIS A 105 17.18 -6.45 3.15
CA HIS A 105 16.43 -5.66 4.14
C HIS A 105 14.94 -6.00 4.14
N GLY A 106 14.37 -6.31 2.97
CA GLY A 106 13.00 -6.79 2.85
C GLY A 106 12.77 -8.09 3.61
N ARG A 107 13.73 -9.04 3.61
CA ARG A 107 13.61 -10.31 4.34
C ARG A 107 13.49 -10.10 5.84
N GLU A 108 14.31 -9.22 6.41
CA GLU A 108 14.24 -8.89 7.83
C GLU A 108 12.91 -8.24 8.19
N PHE A 109 12.48 -7.26 7.38
CA PHE A 109 11.18 -6.62 7.55
C PHE A 109 10.02 -7.62 7.49
N PHE A 110 9.97 -8.47 6.46
CA PHE A 110 8.89 -9.45 6.32
C PHE A 110 8.92 -10.53 7.40
N ARG A 111 10.10 -10.93 7.91
CA ARG A 111 10.21 -11.83 9.06
C ARG A 111 9.57 -11.21 10.31
N ALA A 112 9.86 -9.95 10.60
CA ALA A 112 9.24 -9.25 11.72
C ALA A 112 7.72 -9.11 11.53
N MET A 113 7.28 -8.83 10.31
CA MET A 113 5.85 -8.77 9.96
C MET A 113 5.14 -10.11 10.09
N SER A 114 5.80 -11.22 9.72
CA SER A 114 5.27 -12.57 9.92
C SER A 114 5.05 -12.87 11.39
N ALA A 115 6.04 -12.56 12.25
CA ALA A 115 5.91 -12.75 13.69
C ALA A 115 4.76 -11.92 14.28
N ARG A 116 4.58 -10.69 13.80
CA ARG A 116 3.54 -9.78 14.30
C ARG A 116 2.11 -10.15 13.85
N THR A 117 1.96 -10.67 12.63
CA THR A 117 0.65 -10.82 11.98
C THR A 117 0.21 -12.27 11.80
N GLY A 118 1.11 -13.23 12.00
CA GLY A 118 0.88 -14.64 11.68
C GLY A 118 0.87 -14.96 10.17
N ALA A 119 0.99 -13.96 9.30
CA ALA A 119 1.05 -14.17 7.85
C ALA A 119 2.44 -14.68 7.41
N ALA A 120 2.48 -15.69 6.55
CA ALA A 120 3.73 -16.36 6.19
C ALA A 120 4.71 -15.49 5.39
N PHE A 121 4.22 -14.56 4.55
CA PHE A 121 5.03 -13.70 3.67
C PHE A 121 6.18 -14.43 2.94
N THR A 122 5.92 -15.67 2.51
CA THR A 122 6.91 -16.49 1.80
C THR A 122 7.28 -15.83 0.46
N ALA A 123 8.57 -15.61 0.25
CA ALA A 123 9.09 -14.98 -0.96
C ALA A 123 9.02 -15.91 -2.17
N GLY A 124 8.67 -15.34 -3.34
CA GLY A 124 8.74 -16.04 -4.63
C GLY A 124 7.71 -17.15 -4.81
N ALA A 125 6.73 -17.27 -3.91
CA ALA A 125 5.67 -18.25 -4.04
C ALA A 125 4.82 -17.96 -5.30
N ARG A 126 4.46 -19.03 -6.03
CA ARG A 126 3.62 -18.92 -7.22
C ARG A 126 2.28 -18.28 -6.86
N THR A 127 1.93 -17.21 -7.58
CA THR A 127 0.60 -16.61 -7.53
C THR A 127 -0.39 -17.47 -8.32
N CYS A 128 -1.70 -17.30 -8.10
CA CYS A 128 -2.70 -17.99 -8.90
C CYS A 128 -2.86 -17.35 -10.29
N GLU A 129 -3.42 -18.10 -11.23
CA GLU A 129 -3.66 -17.67 -12.61
C GLU A 129 -4.48 -16.37 -12.70
N HIS A 130 -5.53 -16.22 -11.89
CA HIS A 130 -6.31 -14.98 -11.81
C HIS A 130 -5.46 -13.74 -11.50
N MET A 131 -4.42 -13.90 -10.66
CA MET A 131 -3.48 -12.81 -10.39
C MET A 131 -2.51 -12.60 -11.56
N LEU A 132 -2.12 -13.63 -12.30
CA LEU A 132 -1.21 -13.50 -13.44
C LEU A 132 -1.87 -12.76 -14.62
N GLU A 133 -3.14 -13.05 -14.87
CA GLU A 133 -3.90 -12.46 -15.99
C GLU A 133 -4.26 -10.98 -15.76
N SER A 134 -4.40 -10.57 -14.50
CA SER A 134 -4.83 -9.22 -14.17
C SER A 134 -3.78 -8.15 -14.53
N ARG A 135 -4.24 -7.12 -15.27
CA ARG A 135 -3.40 -6.04 -15.78
C ARG A 135 -3.37 -4.82 -14.85
N PRO A 136 -2.29 -4.01 -14.89
CA PRO A 136 -2.28 -2.72 -14.21
C PRO A 136 -3.35 -1.79 -14.82
N GLY A 137 -4.29 -1.33 -14.00
CA GLY A 137 -5.25 -0.30 -14.40
C GLY A 137 -4.79 1.11 -14.04
N ARG A 138 -5.32 2.10 -14.75
CA ARG A 138 -5.13 3.52 -14.41
C ARG A 138 -6.43 4.08 -13.84
N HIS A 139 -6.54 4.06 -12.50
CA HIS A 139 -7.64 4.74 -11.81
C HIS A 139 -7.15 5.99 -11.09
N LYS A 140 -8.02 7.00 -11.06
CA LYS A 140 -7.81 8.19 -10.22
C LYS A 140 -7.68 7.74 -8.77
N PRO A 141 -6.63 8.15 -8.05
CA PRO A 141 -6.47 7.78 -6.66
C PRO A 141 -7.58 8.38 -5.81
N VAL A 142 -7.91 7.68 -4.73
CA VAL A 142 -8.80 8.17 -3.68
C VAL A 142 -8.04 8.23 -2.37
N LEU A 143 -8.44 9.14 -1.48
CA LEU A 143 -7.89 9.18 -0.14
C LEU A 143 -8.27 7.90 0.60
N ASP A 144 -7.29 7.17 1.15
CA ASP A 144 -7.59 5.99 1.97
C ASP A 144 -8.07 6.43 3.36
N ARG A 145 -9.39 6.53 3.51
CA ARG A 145 -10.01 6.98 4.75
C ARG A 145 -9.70 6.08 5.94
N ARG A 146 -9.50 4.78 5.73
CA ARG A 146 -9.18 3.82 6.82
C ARG A 146 -7.82 4.14 7.40
N LEU A 147 -6.82 4.28 6.53
CA LEU A 147 -5.46 4.62 6.92
C LEU A 147 -5.35 6.00 7.55
N HIS A 148 -6.09 6.98 7.04
CA HIS A 148 -6.16 8.31 7.65
C HIS A 148 -6.78 8.29 9.05
N ALA A 149 -7.81 7.47 9.29
CA ALA A 149 -8.39 7.30 10.62
C ALA A 149 -7.41 6.61 11.59
N TYR A 150 -6.72 5.54 11.14
CA TYR A 150 -5.71 4.86 11.94
C TYR A 150 -4.51 5.76 12.26
N ALA A 151 -4.01 6.53 11.30
CA ALA A 151 -2.87 7.43 11.51
C ALA A 151 -3.23 8.60 12.45
N ALA A 152 -4.47 9.10 12.39
CA ALA A 152 -4.94 10.14 13.30
C ALA A 152 -5.17 9.64 14.73
N ALA A 153 -5.44 8.34 14.93
CA ALA A 153 -5.61 7.74 16.26
C ALA A 153 -4.28 7.44 16.97
N LEU A 154 -3.15 7.48 16.24
CA LEU A 154 -1.80 7.20 16.75
C LEU A 154 -0.97 8.48 16.97
N ALA A 155 -1.53 9.66 16.70
CA ALA A 155 -0.89 10.98 16.81
C ALA A 155 -1.58 11.83 17.87
#